data_AF-M4C643-F1
#
_entry.id   AF-M4C643-F1
#
_cell.length_a   1.000
_cell.length_b   1.000
_cell.length_c   1.000
_cell.angle_alpha   90.00
_cell.angle_beta   90.00
_cell.angle_gamma   90.00
#
_symmetry.space_group_name_H-M   'P 1'
#
loop_
_entity.id
_entity.type
_entity.pdbx_description
1 polymer ?
#
loop_
_entity_poly.entity_id
_entity_poly.type
_entity_poly.pdbx_seq_one_letter_code
_entity_poly.pdbx_strand_id
1 'polypeptide(L)'
;MSVALLAVTKRVSEEELLKAQREKEIAELLNRVQSAAQDFEGVTLEGQSVNFGRRALFDFGSNQLNTEKAVVLRAFVPKVLNIANDPLGKKWFKRIVVEGFTDQRGTYLFNLNLSLQRSQRVLCVLLAPSIDGERPLTEEEKEQIRDLFLVGGYSFNSAKEKPEDSRRIELRLEFMGLDEKPAAHEGVPRGNFGSCAL
;
A
#
# COMPACT_ATOMS: atom_id res chain seq x y z
N MET A 1 27.16 -38.73 -20.47
CA MET A 1 26.54 -37.96 -19.37
C MET A 1 26.51 -36.45 -19.68
N SER A 2 26.07 -36.04 -20.87
CA SER A 2 26.14 -34.62 -21.29
C SER A 2 24.75 -33.96 -21.46
N VAL A 3 23.68 -34.77 -21.51
CA VAL A 3 22.30 -34.28 -21.72
C VAL A 3 21.71 -33.67 -20.45
N ALA A 4 22.06 -34.21 -19.27
CA ALA A 4 21.58 -33.72 -17.99
C ALA A 4 22.09 -32.30 -17.66
N LEU A 5 23.37 -32.02 -17.92
CA LEU A 5 23.97 -30.70 -17.69
C LEU A 5 23.36 -29.62 -18.60
N LEU A 6 23.19 -29.91 -19.90
CA LEU A 6 22.57 -28.98 -20.87
C LEU A 6 21.09 -28.66 -20.55
N ALA A 7 20.33 -29.65 -20.07
CA ALA A 7 18.94 -29.47 -19.67
C ALA A 7 18.81 -28.58 -18.42
N VAL A 8 19.72 -28.75 -17.44
CA VAL A 8 19.77 -27.92 -16.24
C VAL A 8 20.17 -26.49 -16.58
N THR A 9 21.18 -26.27 -17.42
CA THR A 9 21.61 -24.92 -17.81
C THR A 9 20.54 -24.15 -18.61
N LYS A 10 19.79 -24.83 -19.48
CA LYS A 10 18.68 -24.19 -20.22
C LYS A 10 17.54 -23.76 -19.29
N ARG A 11 17.13 -24.61 -18.34
CA ARG A 11 16.08 -24.26 -17.38
C ARG A 11 16.46 -23.08 -16.50
N VAL A 12 17.71 -23.04 -16.02
CA VAL A 12 18.23 -21.90 -15.26
C VAL A 12 18.14 -20.61 -16.10
N SER A 13 18.49 -20.67 -17.39
CA SER A 13 18.39 -19.50 -18.27
C SER A 13 16.94 -19.05 -18.53
N GLU A 14 15.98 -19.98 -18.62
CA GLU A 14 14.56 -19.65 -18.81
C GLU A 14 13.95 -19.01 -17.55
N GLU A 15 14.25 -19.55 -16.37
CA GLU A 15 13.81 -18.96 -15.10
C GLU A 15 14.39 -17.56 -14.87
N GLU A 16 15.66 -17.34 -15.22
CA GLU A 16 16.31 -16.03 -15.16
C GLU A 16 15.63 -15.01 -16.09
N LEU A 17 15.28 -15.42 -17.30
CA LEU A 17 14.55 -14.57 -18.25
C LEU A 17 13.16 -14.20 -17.71
N LEU A 18 12.44 -15.14 -17.11
CA LEU A 18 11.13 -14.88 -16.50
C LEU A 18 11.24 -13.91 -15.31
N LYS A 19 12.26 -14.08 -14.45
CA LYS A 19 12.53 -13.15 -13.35
C LYS A 19 12.85 -11.75 -13.85
N ALA A 20 13.73 -11.63 -14.83
CA ALA A 20 14.10 -10.34 -15.43
C ALA A 20 12.89 -9.65 -16.08
N GLN A 21 12.04 -10.41 -16.79
CA GLN A 21 10.81 -9.88 -17.38
C GLN A 21 9.84 -9.40 -16.30
N ARG A 22 9.67 -10.16 -15.22
CA ARG A 22 8.85 -9.73 -14.07
C ARG A 22 9.37 -8.44 -13.45
N GLU A 23 10.68 -8.33 -13.21
CA GLU A 23 11.28 -7.13 -12.63
C GLU A 23 11.06 -5.90 -13.51
N LYS A 24 11.21 -6.05 -14.83
CA LYS A 24 10.93 -5.00 -15.81
C LYS A 24 9.46 -4.54 -15.77
N GLU A 25 8.53 -5.50 -15.74
CA GLU A 25 7.10 -5.21 -15.69
C GLU A 25 6.66 -4.57 -14.36
N ILE A 26 7.25 -4.99 -13.24
CA ILE A 26 7.04 -4.34 -11.93
C ILE A 26 7.61 -2.92 -11.93
N ALA A 27 8.80 -2.71 -12.49
CA ALA A 27 9.37 -1.38 -12.60
C ALA A 27 8.47 -0.44 -13.43
N GLU A 28 7.81 -0.96 -14.47
CA GLU A 28 6.82 -0.21 -15.23
C GLU A 28 5.60 0.19 -14.37
N LEU A 29 5.07 -0.73 -13.54
CA LEU A 29 3.99 -0.41 -12.60
C LEU A 29 4.41 0.65 -11.59
N LEU A 30 5.61 0.52 -11.02
CA LEU A 30 6.16 1.51 -10.08
C LEU A 30 6.32 2.89 -10.73
N ASN A 31 6.78 2.95 -11.98
CA ASN A 31 6.87 4.20 -12.73
C ASN A 31 5.49 4.83 -12.93
N ARG A 32 4.45 4.04 -13.23
CA ARG A 32 3.07 4.56 -13.34
C ARG A 32 2.57 5.12 -12.01
N VAL A 33 2.85 4.44 -10.90
CA VAL A 33 2.50 4.94 -9.56
C VAL A 33 3.27 6.22 -9.25
N GLN A 34 4.56 6.28 -9.56
CA GLN A 34 5.38 7.47 -9.37
C GLN A 34 4.86 8.66 -10.19
N SER A 35 4.44 8.43 -11.44
CA SER A 35 3.79 9.47 -12.25
C SER A 35 2.47 9.94 -11.65
N ALA A 36 1.63 9.01 -11.17
CA ALA A 36 0.40 9.38 -10.48
C ALA A 36 0.63 10.16 -9.18
N ALA A 37 1.73 9.88 -8.47
CA ALA A 37 2.11 10.59 -7.25
C ALA A 37 2.55 12.04 -7.52
N GLN A 38 3.05 12.36 -8.72
CA GLN A 38 3.47 13.72 -9.08
C GLN A 38 2.34 14.74 -9.08
N ASP A 39 1.08 14.29 -9.26
CA ASP A 39 -0.11 15.13 -9.16
C ASP A 39 -0.38 15.61 -7.71
N PHE A 40 0.32 15.05 -6.71
CA PHE A 40 0.08 15.29 -5.30
C PHE A 40 1.34 15.80 -4.60
N GLU A 41 1.27 17.05 -4.11
CA GLU A 41 2.38 17.67 -3.39
C GLU A 41 2.79 16.84 -2.15
N GLY A 42 4.07 16.46 -2.11
CA GLY A 42 4.66 15.71 -1.00
C GLY A 42 4.42 14.20 -1.03
N VAL A 43 3.76 13.67 -2.07
CA VAL A 43 3.64 12.23 -2.28
C VAL A 43 4.79 11.73 -3.15
N THR A 44 5.55 10.76 -2.64
CA THR A 44 6.73 10.19 -3.32
C THR A 44 6.70 8.67 -3.26
N LEU A 45 7.34 8.00 -4.23
CA LEU A 45 7.56 6.56 -4.20
C LEU A 45 9.04 6.28 -3.88
N GLU A 46 9.28 5.58 -2.78
CA GLU A 46 10.61 5.14 -2.37
C GLU A 46 10.66 3.61 -2.45
N GLY A 47 11.31 3.09 -3.50
CA GLY A 47 11.30 1.66 -3.81
C GLY A 47 9.88 1.17 -4.14
N GLN A 48 9.25 0.50 -3.19
CA GLN A 48 7.86 0.03 -3.29
C GLN A 48 6.92 0.69 -2.27
N SER A 49 7.40 1.67 -1.50
CA SER A 49 6.61 2.37 -0.49
C SER A 49 6.22 3.76 -0.98
N VAL A 50 4.92 4.04 -1.00
CA VAL A 50 4.42 5.40 -1.20
C VAL A 50 4.43 6.14 0.13
N ASN A 51 5.17 7.23 0.17
CA ASN A 51 5.24 8.17 1.28
C ASN A 51 4.39 9.41 0.94
N PHE A 52 3.70 9.99 1.92
CA PHE A 52 2.90 11.21 1.72
C PHE A 52 3.53 12.43 2.40
N GLY A 53 4.79 12.30 2.82
CA GLY A 53 5.54 13.35 3.51
C GLY A 53 4.76 13.91 4.70
N ARG A 54 4.64 15.23 4.75
CA ARG A 54 3.90 15.94 5.82
C ARG A 54 2.40 15.62 5.84
N ARG A 55 1.84 15.12 4.72
CA ARG A 55 0.41 14.80 4.57
C ARG A 55 0.04 13.44 5.18
N ALA A 56 1.00 12.63 5.63
CA ALA A 56 0.77 11.40 6.38
C ALA A 56 1.20 11.48 7.84
N LEU A 57 1.57 12.67 8.33
CA LEU A 57 2.08 12.79 9.70
C LEU A 57 0.95 12.76 10.73
N PHE A 58 1.24 12.21 11.90
CA PHE A 58 0.37 12.17 13.06
C PHE A 58 0.96 13.01 14.21
N ASP A 59 0.07 13.60 14.98
CA ASP A 59 0.47 14.28 16.21
C ASP A 59 0.99 13.26 17.24
N PHE A 60 1.72 13.78 18.23
CA PHE A 60 2.29 12.95 19.27
C PHE A 60 1.19 12.18 20.03
N GLY A 61 1.38 10.87 20.21
CA GLY A 61 0.41 10.00 20.89
C GLY A 61 -0.95 9.86 20.20
N SER A 62 -1.12 10.40 18.99
CA SER A 62 -2.41 10.42 18.29
C SER A 62 -2.43 9.48 17.08
N ASN A 63 -3.60 8.90 16.81
CA ASN A 63 -3.93 8.20 15.57
C ASN A 63 -4.90 9.00 14.69
N GLN A 64 -5.22 10.24 15.05
CA GLN A 64 -6.12 11.07 14.27
C GLN A 64 -5.44 11.57 13.00
N LEU A 65 -6.17 11.45 11.89
CA LEU A 65 -5.79 12.00 10.61
C LEU A 65 -6.71 13.19 10.32
N ASN A 66 -6.14 14.38 10.14
CA ASN A 66 -6.95 15.57 9.89
C ASN A 66 -7.57 15.55 8.47
N THR A 67 -8.55 16.43 8.25
CA THR A 67 -9.33 16.51 7.01
C THR A 67 -8.45 16.74 5.78
N GLU A 68 -7.50 17.67 5.84
CA GLU A 68 -6.61 17.96 4.70
C GLU A 68 -5.80 16.74 4.25
N LYS A 69 -5.32 15.95 5.21
CA LYS A 69 -4.56 14.73 4.96
C LYS A 69 -5.46 13.63 4.38
N ALA A 70 -6.70 13.55 4.86
CA ALA A 70 -7.70 12.63 4.35
C ALA A 70 -8.05 12.87 2.87
N VAL A 71 -8.17 14.14 2.47
CA VAL A 71 -8.46 14.55 1.08
C VAL A 71 -7.42 13.98 0.10
N VAL A 72 -6.13 14.12 0.43
CA VAL A 72 -5.03 13.62 -0.42
C VAL A 72 -5.10 12.11 -0.58
N LEU A 73 -5.34 11.38 0.52
CA LEU A 73 -5.47 9.91 0.47
C LEU A 73 -6.65 9.47 -0.39
N ARG A 74 -7.81 10.10 -0.23
CA ARG A 74 -9.02 9.80 -1.02
C ARG A 74 -8.87 10.12 -2.50
N ALA A 75 -8.06 11.12 -2.85
CA ALA A 75 -7.79 11.46 -4.24
C ALA A 75 -6.71 10.57 -4.87
N PHE A 76 -5.70 10.17 -4.10
CA PHE A 76 -4.59 9.34 -4.59
C PHE A 76 -4.95 7.86 -4.73
N VAL A 77 -5.67 7.27 -3.76
CA VAL A 77 -5.98 5.82 -3.76
C VAL A 77 -6.69 5.35 -5.04
N PRO A 78 -7.70 6.05 -5.58
CA PRO A 78 -8.31 5.68 -6.86
C PRO A 78 -7.32 5.57 -8.03
N LYS A 79 -6.27 6.40 -8.06
CA LYS A 79 -5.22 6.32 -9.09
C LYS A 79 -4.45 5.01 -8.99
N VAL A 80 -4.12 4.58 -7.78
CA VAL A 80 -3.42 3.31 -7.54
C VAL A 80 -4.33 2.12 -7.86
N LEU A 81 -5.62 2.19 -7.50
CA LEU A 81 -6.60 1.15 -7.85
C LEU A 81 -6.74 0.98 -9.37
N ASN A 82 -6.76 2.08 -10.13
CA ASN A 82 -6.78 2.02 -11.59
C ASN A 82 -5.54 1.31 -12.15
N ILE A 83 -4.35 1.63 -11.63
CA ILE A 83 -3.11 0.95 -12.02
C ILE A 83 -3.16 -0.54 -11.67
N ALA A 84 -3.70 -0.91 -10.51
CA ALA A 84 -3.90 -2.31 -10.11
C ALA A 84 -4.91 -3.04 -11.01
N ASN A 85 -5.88 -2.33 -11.59
CA ASN A 85 -6.92 -2.89 -12.46
C ASN A 85 -6.50 -3.08 -13.93
N ASP A 86 -5.42 -2.42 -14.35
CA ASP A 86 -4.86 -2.58 -15.69
C ASP A 86 -4.37 -4.03 -15.93
N PRO A 87 -4.23 -4.48 -17.19
CA PRO A 87 -3.76 -5.84 -17.48
C PRO A 87 -2.44 -6.20 -16.80
N LEU A 88 -1.49 -5.24 -16.72
CA LEU A 88 -0.22 -5.43 -16.03
C LEU A 88 -0.39 -5.45 -14.51
N GLY A 89 -1.28 -4.60 -13.97
CA GLY A 89 -1.64 -4.57 -12.57
C GLY A 89 -2.29 -5.89 -12.12
N LYS A 90 -3.29 -6.38 -12.86
CA LYS A 90 -3.93 -7.68 -12.59
C LYS A 90 -2.97 -8.86 -12.63
N LYS A 91 -1.87 -8.73 -13.39
CA LYS A 91 -0.82 -9.75 -13.48
C LYS A 91 0.08 -9.76 -12.25
N TRP A 92 0.54 -8.59 -11.79
CA TRP A 92 1.60 -8.51 -10.76
C TRP A 92 1.20 -7.85 -9.46
N PHE A 93 0.20 -7.00 -9.43
CA PHE A 93 -0.18 -6.28 -8.24
C PHE A 93 -0.87 -7.23 -7.27
N LYS A 94 -0.32 -7.37 -6.06
CA LYS A 94 -0.81 -8.31 -5.06
C LYS A 94 -1.71 -7.64 -4.04
N ARG A 95 -1.21 -6.58 -3.40
CA ARG A 95 -1.88 -5.86 -2.32
C ARG A 95 -1.16 -4.58 -1.96
N ILE A 96 -1.81 -3.77 -1.14
CA ILE A 96 -1.27 -2.58 -0.51
C ILE A 96 -1.26 -2.82 1.00
N VAL A 97 -0.10 -2.68 1.63
CA VAL A 97 0.00 -2.72 3.10
C VAL A 97 0.08 -1.28 3.60
N VAL A 98 -0.90 -0.85 4.37
CA VAL A 98 -0.86 0.40 5.12
C VAL A 98 0.01 0.20 6.34
N GLU A 99 1.17 0.85 6.36
CA GLU A 99 2.17 0.70 7.41
C GLU A 99 2.20 1.94 8.29
N GLY A 100 1.96 1.74 9.58
CA GLY A 100 1.99 2.80 10.57
C GLY A 100 3.31 2.77 11.32
N PHE A 101 3.83 3.96 11.60
CA PHE A 101 5.08 4.15 12.33
C PHE A 101 4.88 5.12 13.49
N THR A 102 5.75 5.03 14.49
CA THR A 102 5.78 5.90 15.67
C THR A 102 7.19 6.41 15.94
N ASP A 103 7.31 7.48 16.72
CA ASP A 103 8.60 7.87 17.29
C ASP A 103 8.95 6.99 18.51
N GLN A 104 10.17 7.12 19.01
CA GLN A 104 10.70 6.25 20.07
C GLN A 104 10.14 6.54 21.47
N ARG A 105 9.34 7.60 21.66
CA ARG A 105 8.82 7.93 22.99
C ARG A 105 7.68 6.99 23.36
N GLY A 106 7.73 6.46 24.58
CA GLY A 106 6.77 5.47 25.08
C GLY A 106 7.33 4.06 25.07
N THR A 107 6.49 3.05 25.27
CA THR A 107 6.90 1.64 25.32
C THR A 107 6.68 0.95 23.98
N TYR A 108 7.39 -0.16 23.75
CA TYR A 108 7.26 -0.94 22.51
C TYR A 108 5.81 -1.34 22.21
N LEU A 109 5.09 -1.93 23.18
CA LEU A 109 3.71 -2.39 22.98
C LEU A 109 2.72 -1.23 22.83
N PHE A 110 2.93 -0.13 23.54
CA PHE A 110 2.14 1.09 23.34
C PHE A 110 2.27 1.59 21.90
N ASN A 111 3.52 1.71 21.42
CA ASN A 111 3.80 2.20 20.07
C ASN A 111 3.39 1.20 18.98
N LEU A 112 3.47 -0.10 19.26
CA LEU A 112 2.95 -1.13 18.36
C LEU A 112 1.43 -0.97 18.19
N ASN A 113 0.69 -0.85 19.30
CA ASN A 113 -0.75 -0.61 19.25
C ASN A 113 -1.09 0.72 18.53
N LEU A 114 -0.39 1.81 18.87
CA LEU A 114 -0.59 3.11 18.23
C LEU A 114 -0.33 3.05 16.72
N SER A 115 0.73 2.36 16.30
CA SER A 115 1.05 2.19 14.88
C SER A 115 -0.03 1.41 14.13
N LEU A 116 -0.61 0.36 14.72
CA LEU A 116 -1.74 -0.38 14.15
C LEU A 116 -2.99 0.50 14.02
N GLN A 117 -3.30 1.29 15.05
CA GLN A 117 -4.42 2.22 15.02
C GLN A 117 -4.27 3.29 13.93
N ARG A 118 -3.05 3.78 13.69
CA ARG A 118 -2.76 4.72 12.59
C ARG A 118 -3.04 4.10 11.23
N SER A 119 -2.59 2.87 11.01
CA SER A 119 -2.86 2.14 9.76
C SER A 119 -4.35 1.89 9.57
N GLN A 120 -5.05 1.46 10.62
CA GLN A 120 -6.50 1.29 10.58
C GLN A 120 -7.23 2.61 10.27
N ARG A 121 -6.78 3.73 10.85
CA ARG A 121 -7.38 5.05 10.60
C ARG A 121 -7.40 5.40 9.12
N VAL A 122 -6.38 5.01 8.35
CA VAL A 122 -6.37 5.24 6.89
C VAL A 122 -7.54 4.54 6.20
N LEU A 123 -7.81 3.27 6.51
CA LEU A 123 -8.96 2.56 5.95
C LEU A 123 -10.28 3.20 6.37
N CYS A 124 -10.38 3.61 7.64
CA CYS A 124 -11.55 4.33 8.13
C CYS A 124 -11.80 5.62 7.36
N VAL A 125 -10.74 6.37 7.09
CA VAL A 125 -10.82 7.60 6.30
C VAL A 125 -11.23 7.29 4.87
N LEU A 126 -10.68 6.27 4.22
CA LEU A 126 -11.05 5.94 2.85
C LEU A 126 -12.52 5.49 2.74
N LEU A 127 -12.99 4.67 3.67
CA LEU A 127 -14.33 4.08 3.63
C LEU A 127 -15.42 4.96 4.26
N ALA A 128 -15.06 6.03 4.98
CA ALA A 128 -16.02 7.00 5.50
C ALA A 128 -16.72 7.75 4.36
N PRO A 129 -17.90 8.36 4.61
CA PRO A 129 -18.53 9.26 3.66
C PRO A 129 -17.57 10.35 3.18
N SER A 130 -17.64 10.73 1.90
CA SER A 130 -16.88 11.87 1.38
C SER A 130 -17.35 13.16 2.04
N ILE A 131 -16.44 14.13 2.13
CA ILE A 131 -16.78 15.51 2.52
C ILE A 131 -17.10 16.35 1.27
N ASP A 132 -17.75 17.50 1.48
CA ASP A 132 -18.13 18.39 0.37
C ASP A 132 -16.92 18.82 -0.46
N GLY A 133 -17.04 18.72 -1.79
CA GLY A 133 -15.98 19.06 -2.75
C GLY A 133 -15.04 17.92 -3.12
N GLU A 134 -15.15 16.75 -2.48
CA GLU A 134 -14.42 15.55 -2.88
C GLU A 134 -15.22 14.70 -3.88
N ARG A 135 -14.49 13.92 -4.71
CA ARG A 135 -15.09 12.81 -5.44
C ARG A 135 -15.31 11.64 -4.44
N PRO A 136 -16.55 11.15 -4.26
CA PRO A 136 -16.78 9.95 -3.46
C PRO A 136 -16.15 8.72 -4.13
N LEU A 137 -15.63 7.80 -3.32
CA LEU A 137 -15.25 6.48 -3.81
C LEU A 137 -16.49 5.72 -4.26
N THR A 138 -16.40 5.06 -5.42
CA THR A 138 -17.47 4.15 -5.87
C THR A 138 -17.55 2.91 -4.98
N GLU A 139 -18.67 2.21 -5.02
CA GLU A 139 -18.81 0.95 -4.27
C GLU A 139 -17.78 -0.09 -4.74
N GLU A 140 -17.47 -0.13 -6.04
CA GLU A 140 -16.40 -0.97 -6.57
C GLU A 140 -15.03 -0.59 -6.01
N GLU A 141 -14.70 0.70 -5.91
CA GLU A 141 -13.44 1.15 -5.32
C GLU A 141 -13.33 0.76 -3.83
N LYS A 142 -14.44 0.86 -3.07
CA LYS A 142 -14.48 0.43 -1.66
C LYS A 142 -14.28 -1.07 -1.51
N GLU A 143 -14.87 -1.87 -2.39
CA GLU A 143 -14.67 -3.32 -2.44
C GLU A 143 -13.23 -3.67 -2.77
N GLN A 144 -12.61 -2.95 -3.70
CA GLN A 144 -11.20 -3.13 -4.02
C GLN A 144 -10.28 -2.74 -2.86
N ILE A 145 -10.62 -1.70 -2.12
CA ILE A 145 -9.91 -1.35 -0.89
C ILE A 145 -10.00 -2.51 0.10
N ARG A 146 -11.19 -3.09 0.30
CA ARG A 146 -11.37 -4.25 1.19
C ARG A 146 -10.52 -5.45 0.75
N ASP A 147 -10.46 -5.73 -0.56
CA ASP A 147 -9.78 -6.91 -1.09
C ASP A 147 -8.26 -6.74 -1.17
N LEU A 148 -7.78 -5.53 -1.48
CA LEU A 148 -6.36 -5.24 -1.74
C LEU A 148 -5.62 -4.65 -0.55
N PHE A 149 -6.29 -4.04 0.44
CA PHE A 149 -5.59 -3.35 1.53
C PHE A 149 -5.47 -4.23 2.77
N LEU A 150 -4.26 -4.27 3.33
CA LEU A 150 -3.97 -4.80 4.67
C LEU A 150 -3.38 -3.70 5.55
N VAL A 151 -3.45 -3.89 6.86
CA VAL A 151 -2.88 -2.97 7.85
C VAL A 151 -1.74 -3.64 8.60
N GLY A 152 -0.64 -2.92 8.82
CA GLY A 152 0.51 -3.34 9.60
C GLY A 152 1.00 -2.21 10.51
N GLY A 153 1.54 -2.56 11.67
CA GLY A 153 2.09 -1.61 12.64
C GLY A 153 3.52 -1.99 13.03
N TYR A 154 4.43 -1.03 12.99
CA TYR A 154 5.88 -1.27 13.15
C TYR A 154 6.47 -0.71 14.44
N SER A 155 5.65 -0.17 15.35
CA SER A 155 6.15 0.52 16.54
C SER A 155 7.19 1.59 16.15
N PHE A 156 8.34 1.64 16.82
CA PHE A 156 9.46 2.53 16.50
C PHE A 156 10.62 1.82 15.78
N ASN A 157 10.41 0.61 15.25
CA ASN A 157 11.46 -0.21 14.61
C ASN A 157 12.09 0.47 13.37
N SER A 158 11.42 1.48 12.82
CA SER A 158 11.88 2.26 11.67
C SER A 158 11.75 3.77 11.94
N ALA A 159 12.03 4.17 13.19
CA ALA A 159 12.12 5.57 13.57
C ALA A 159 13.19 6.30 12.74
N LYS A 160 12.85 7.49 12.28
CA LYS A 160 13.74 8.45 11.61
C LYS A 160 14.43 9.31 12.68
N GLU A 161 15.49 10.01 12.29
CA GLU A 161 16.24 10.89 13.19
C GLU A 161 15.36 11.96 13.86
N LYS A 162 14.46 12.57 13.08
CA LYS A 162 13.46 13.50 13.61
C LYS A 162 12.23 12.71 14.08
N PRO A 163 11.79 12.89 15.34
CA PRO A 163 10.58 12.24 15.85
C PRO A 163 9.35 12.50 14.97
N GLU A 164 9.24 13.71 14.43
CA GLU A 164 8.13 14.15 13.56
C GLU A 164 8.01 13.25 12.35
N ASP A 165 9.13 12.97 11.69
CA ASP A 165 9.19 12.17 10.47
C ASP A 165 8.94 10.67 10.76
N SER A 166 9.00 10.27 12.03
CA SER A 166 8.68 8.90 12.47
C SER A 166 7.18 8.67 12.65
N ARG A 167 6.41 9.72 12.96
CA ARG A 167 4.97 9.62 13.20
C ARG A 167 4.21 9.67 11.88
N ARG A 168 4.34 8.64 11.05
CA ARG A 168 3.81 8.63 9.68
C ARG A 168 3.06 7.34 9.34
N ILE A 169 2.42 7.34 8.18
CA ILE A 169 2.05 6.13 7.44
C ILE A 169 2.79 6.06 6.11
N GLU A 170 2.93 4.84 5.60
CA GLU A 170 3.37 4.55 4.23
C GLU A 170 2.42 3.51 3.61
N LEU A 171 2.27 3.54 2.29
CA LEU A 171 1.58 2.47 1.55
C LEU A 171 2.63 1.61 0.84
N ARG A 172 2.90 0.43 1.38
CA ARG A 172 3.82 -0.52 0.75
C ARG A 172 3.08 -1.34 -0.31
N LEU A 173 3.56 -1.26 -1.54
CA LEU A 173 3.05 -2.01 -2.68
C LEU A 173 3.71 -3.39 -2.71
N GLU A 174 2.91 -4.44 -2.66
CA GLU A 174 3.39 -5.81 -2.81
C GLU A 174 3.02 -6.35 -4.19
N PHE A 175 3.93 -7.14 -4.75
CA PHE A 175 3.78 -7.73 -6.06
C PHE A 175 3.86 -9.26 -6.00
N MET A 176 3.07 -9.92 -6.83
CA MET A 176 2.93 -11.37 -6.95
C MET A 176 4.28 -12.01 -7.29
N GLY A 177 4.56 -13.17 -6.70
CA GLY A 177 5.63 -14.07 -7.18
C GLY A 177 5.33 -14.65 -8.57
N LEU A 178 6.35 -15.22 -9.24
CA LEU A 178 6.18 -15.83 -10.58
C LEU A 178 5.11 -16.94 -10.61
N ASP A 179 5.05 -17.75 -9.56
CA ASP A 179 4.11 -18.88 -9.43
C ASP A 179 2.94 -18.58 -8.49
N GLU A 180 2.82 -17.32 -8.05
CA GLU A 180 1.76 -16.92 -7.13
C GLU A 180 0.45 -16.73 -7.89
N LYS A 181 -0.63 -17.37 -7.41
CA LYS A 181 -1.97 -17.18 -7.96
C LYS A 181 -2.71 -16.12 -7.16
N PRO A 182 -3.49 -15.23 -7.81
CA PRO A 182 -4.34 -14.28 -7.11
C PRO A 182 -5.23 -15.01 -6.11
N ALA A 183 -5.45 -14.38 -4.94
CA ALA A 183 -6.41 -14.90 -3.98
C ALA A 183 -7.80 -14.89 -4.64
N ALA A 184 -8.51 -16.02 -4.59
CA ALA A 184 -9.89 -16.05 -5.01
C ALA A 184 -10.74 -15.38 -3.92
N HIS A 185 -11.42 -14.29 -4.28
CA HIS A 185 -12.43 -13.64 -3.43
C HIS A 185 -13.85 -14.16 -3.74
N GLU A 186 -13.95 -15.30 -4.43
CA GLU A 186 -15.23 -15.93 -4.78
C GLU A 186 -16.00 -16.35 -3.51
N GLY A 187 -17.26 -15.94 -3.41
CA GLY A 187 -18.14 -16.28 -2.29
C GLY A 187 -18.00 -15.40 -1.04
N VAL A 188 -17.12 -14.39 -1.04
CA VAL A 188 -17.09 -13.39 0.04
C VAL A 188 -18.23 -12.39 -0.16
N PRO A 189 -19.16 -12.22 0.81
CA PRO A 189 -20.23 -11.24 0.69
C PRO A 189 -19.68 -9.83 0.46
N ARG A 190 -20.24 -9.10 -0.51
CA ARG A 190 -19.89 -7.70 -0.79
C ARG A 190 -20.72 -6.76 0.09
N GLY A 191 -20.21 -5.55 0.32
CA GLY A 191 -20.78 -4.53 1.18
C GLY A 191 -20.46 -4.76 2.65
N ASN A 192 -21.21 -4.08 3.52
CA ASN A 192 -21.08 -4.13 4.98
C ASN A 192 -19.65 -3.83 5.47
N PHE A 193 -19.14 -2.63 5.14
CA PHE A 193 -17.83 -2.16 5.60
C PHE A 193 -17.79 -1.80 7.10
N GLY A 194 -18.93 -1.88 7.79
CA GLY A 194 -19.07 -1.49 9.19
C GLY A 194 -18.94 0.02 9.42
N SER A 195 -18.69 0.39 10.66
CA SER A 195 -18.41 1.77 11.06
C SER A 195 -17.08 1.82 11.82
N CYS A 196 -16.34 2.89 11.61
CA CYS A 196 -15.16 3.17 12.42
C CYS A 196 -15.54 3.98 13.66
N ALA A 197 -14.90 3.67 14.79
CA ALA A 197 -14.87 4.56 15.93
C ALA A 197 -13.95 5.74 15.57
N LEU A 198 -14.53 6.80 15.00
CA LEU A 198 -13.79 8.00 14.59
C LEU A 198 -13.39 8.86 15.80
#